data_AF-A0A166C7D9-F1
#
_entry.id   AF-A0A166C7D9-F1
#
_cell.length_a   1.000
_cell.length_b   1.000
_cell.length_c   1.000
_cell.angle_alpha   90.00
_cell.angle_beta   90.00
_cell.angle_gamma   90.00
#
_symmetry.space_group_name_H-M   'P 1'
#
loop_
_entity.id
_entity.type
_entity.pdbx_description
1 polymer ?
#
loop_
_entity_poly.entity_id
_entity_poly.type
_entity_poly.pdbx_seq_one_letter_code
_entity_poly.pdbx_strand_id
1 'polypeptide(L)'
;MLCLVSLAIFGKSSHALRIIGMIQAPHLDTMNLSITQTPRNFQRYESIADKYPQLRWLSIHGALERGILTHFPMMTKLSICDNDPLATSIRDIFDASQDVFSTLTPRLSSIIVQETFEETIRSFCADRKMLWLAVPEIKVIRRL
;
A
#
# COMPACT_ATOMS: atom_id res chain seq x y z
N MET A 1 10.07 -13.61 25.05
CA MET A 1 9.28 -13.93 23.84
C MET A 1 9.69 -12.97 22.74
N LEU A 2 10.24 -13.47 21.64
CA LEU A 2 10.66 -12.65 20.50
C LEU A 2 9.49 -12.50 19.54
N CYS A 3 9.18 -11.28 19.11
CA CYS A 3 8.13 -11.00 18.13
C CYS A 3 8.70 -10.17 16.97
N LEU A 4 8.28 -10.48 15.75
CA LEU A 4 8.63 -9.70 14.58
C LEU A 4 7.72 -8.46 14.54
N VAL A 5 8.30 -7.28 14.79
CA VAL A 5 7.56 -6.00 14.85
C VAL A 5 7.72 -5.19 13.56
N SER A 6 8.83 -5.40 12.84
CA SER A 6 9.13 -4.72 11.57
C SER A 6 9.67 -5.69 10.53
N LEU A 7 9.27 -5.50 9.27
CA LEU A 7 9.68 -6.30 8.12
C LEU A 7 10.03 -5.37 6.96
N ALA A 8 11.15 -5.65 6.29
CA ALA A 8 11.53 -4.96 5.08
C ALA A 8 11.84 -5.99 3.98
N ILE A 9 11.21 -5.82 2.81
CA ILE A 9 11.39 -6.71 1.66
C ILE A 9 11.82 -5.87 0.46
N PHE A 10 12.94 -6.26 -0.15
CA PHE A 10 13.52 -5.60 -1.32
C PHE A 10 13.64 -6.63 -2.44
N GLY A 11 13.05 -6.36 -3.61
CA GLY A 11 13.17 -7.28 -4.73
C GLY A 11 12.14 -7.08 -5.82
N LYS A 12 11.99 -8.11 -6.66
CA LYS A 12 10.96 -8.15 -7.72
C LYS A 12 9.60 -8.44 -7.08
N SER A 13 8.56 -7.77 -7.60
CA SER A 13 7.15 -7.85 -7.15
C SER A 13 6.65 -9.28 -6.90
N SER A 14 6.78 -10.15 -7.89
CA SER A 14 6.34 -11.56 -7.84
C SER A 14 6.98 -12.36 -6.71
N HIS A 15 8.22 -12.03 -6.32
CA HIS A 15 8.89 -12.67 -5.20
C HIS A 15 8.52 -12.01 -3.88
N ALA A 16 8.38 -10.68 -3.85
CA ALA A 16 8.04 -9.95 -2.64
C ALA A 16 6.68 -10.37 -2.10
N LEU A 17 5.63 -10.38 -2.92
CA LEU A 17 4.29 -10.78 -2.48
C LEU A 17 4.20 -12.26 -2.10
N ARG A 18 4.92 -13.13 -2.83
CA ARG A 18 5.02 -14.55 -2.45
C ARG A 18 5.69 -14.73 -1.08
N ILE A 19 6.77 -14.00 -0.81
CA ILE A 19 7.47 -14.04 0.49
C ILE A 19 6.55 -13.54 1.60
N ILE A 20 5.84 -12.43 1.38
CA ILE A 20 4.82 -11.93 2.32
C ILE A 20 3.79 -13.04 2.58
N GLY A 21 3.26 -13.66 1.53
CA GLY A 21 2.34 -14.79 1.66
C GLY A 21 2.86 -15.98 2.49
N MET A 22 4.17 -16.13 2.68
CA MET A 22 4.74 -17.23 3.47
C MET A 22 5.01 -16.86 4.93
N ILE A 23 4.97 -15.58 5.29
CA ILE A 23 5.33 -15.11 6.64
C ILE A 23 4.07 -14.97 7.50
N GLN A 24 4.02 -15.69 8.62
CA GLN A 24 3.03 -15.48 9.68
C GLN A 24 3.60 -14.49 10.71
N ALA A 25 3.10 -13.25 10.75
CA ALA A 25 3.60 -12.24 11.68
C ALA A 25 2.45 -11.42 12.29
N PRO A 26 1.71 -11.98 13.25
CA PRO A 26 0.51 -11.35 13.80
C PRO A 26 0.77 -10.05 14.57
N HIS A 27 2.02 -9.85 15.03
CA HIS A 27 2.46 -8.68 15.77
C HIS A 27 3.23 -7.67 14.91
N LEU A 28 3.27 -7.88 13.59
CA LEU A 28 3.94 -6.97 12.68
C LEU A 28 3.20 -5.63 12.69
N ASP A 29 3.91 -4.56 13.05
CA ASP A 29 3.36 -3.21 13.12
C ASP A 29 3.75 -2.38 11.89
N THR A 30 4.98 -2.57 11.41
CA THR A 30 5.55 -1.82 10.29
C THR A 30 6.05 -2.76 9.17
N MET A 31 5.71 -2.44 7.93
CA MET A 31 6.18 -3.16 6.74
C MET A 31 6.71 -2.18 5.70
N ASN A 32 7.92 -2.41 5.21
CA ASN A 32 8.52 -1.63 4.13
C ASN A 32 8.73 -2.54 2.90
N LEU A 33 8.11 -2.18 1.80
CA LEU A 33 8.18 -2.90 0.54
C LEU A 33 8.93 -2.04 -0.48
N SER A 34 10.00 -2.56 -1.05
CA SER A 34 10.72 -1.90 -2.14
C SER A 34 10.75 -2.82 -3.35
N ILE A 35 9.90 -2.52 -4.31
CA ILE A 35 9.60 -3.33 -5.46
C ILE A 35 10.26 -2.73 -6.70
N THR A 36 11.15 -3.48 -7.35
CA THR A 36 11.95 -2.95 -8.47
C THR A 36 11.36 -3.21 -9.84
N GLN A 37 10.37 -4.10 -9.98
CA GLN A 37 9.74 -4.47 -11.25
C GLN A 37 8.30 -4.91 -11.01
N THR A 38 7.34 -4.47 -11.83
CA THR A 38 5.96 -4.97 -11.83
C THR A 38 5.89 -6.37 -12.46
N PRO A 39 5.06 -7.29 -11.96
CA PRO A 39 4.93 -8.60 -12.58
C PRO A 39 4.20 -8.43 -13.91
N ARG A 40 4.63 -9.16 -14.95
CA ARG A 40 3.94 -9.15 -16.25
C ARG A 40 2.54 -9.78 -16.20
N ASN A 41 2.27 -10.62 -15.19
CA ASN A 41 1.00 -11.31 -15.03
C ASN A 41 0.46 -11.06 -13.61
N PHE A 42 -0.72 -10.46 -13.53
CA PHE A 42 -1.46 -10.29 -12.29
C PHE A 42 -1.95 -11.66 -11.80
N GLN A 43 -1.33 -12.21 -10.76
CA GLN A 43 -1.88 -13.37 -10.07
C GLN A 43 -2.77 -12.86 -8.95
N ARG A 44 -4.02 -13.33 -8.87
CA ARG A 44 -4.85 -13.13 -7.68
C ARG A 44 -4.15 -13.84 -6.52
N TYR A 45 -3.52 -13.09 -5.64
CA TYR A 45 -2.96 -13.64 -4.41
C TYR A 45 -4.11 -14.00 -3.46
N GLU A 46 -3.95 -15.10 -2.73
CA GLU A 46 -4.81 -15.38 -1.58
C GLU A 46 -4.74 -14.21 -0.60
N SER A 47 -5.86 -13.91 0.06
CA SER A 47 -5.89 -12.84 1.06
C SER A 47 -4.89 -13.17 2.18
N ILE A 48 -3.94 -12.26 2.41
CA ILE A 48 -2.95 -12.34 3.49
C ILE A 48 -3.33 -11.44 4.69
N ALA A 49 -4.51 -10.83 4.68
CA ALA A 49 -4.94 -9.88 5.72
C ALA A 49 -4.88 -10.48 7.13
N ASP A 50 -5.25 -11.76 7.27
CA ASP A 50 -5.25 -12.48 8.54
C ASP A 50 -3.84 -12.75 9.10
N LYS A 51 -2.81 -12.62 8.26
CA LYS A 51 -1.40 -12.80 8.66
C LYS A 51 -0.82 -11.56 9.32
N TYR A 52 -1.42 -10.40 9.09
CA TYR A 52 -0.94 -9.08 9.54
C TYR A 52 -2.03 -8.22 10.21
N PRO A 53 -2.78 -8.76 11.19
CA PRO A 53 -3.90 -8.06 11.83
C PRO A 53 -3.50 -6.77 12.57
N GLN A 54 -2.23 -6.65 12.98
CA GLN A 54 -1.71 -5.49 13.72
C GLN A 54 -0.96 -4.48 12.84
N LEU A 55 -0.83 -4.71 11.53
CA LEU A 55 -0.06 -3.83 10.67
C LEU A 55 -0.68 -2.43 10.63
N ARG A 56 0.08 -1.43 11.08
CA ARG A 56 -0.34 -0.03 11.15
C ARG A 56 0.32 0.84 10.10
N TRP A 57 1.55 0.53 9.73
CA TRP A 57 2.33 1.32 8.79
C TRP A 57 2.84 0.46 7.64
N LEU A 58 2.40 0.78 6.44
CA LEU A 58 2.96 0.26 5.20
C LEU A 58 3.71 1.36 4.45
N SER A 59 4.97 1.12 4.11
CA SER A 59 5.72 1.94 3.16
C SER A 59 5.94 1.14 1.89
N ILE A 60 5.65 1.72 0.73
CA ILE A 60 5.83 1.08 -0.57
C ILE A 60 6.69 1.98 -1.45
N HIS A 61 7.73 1.37 -2.03
CA HIS A 61 8.68 2.02 -2.92
C HIS A 61 8.75 1.28 -4.26
N GLY A 62 8.72 2.02 -5.37
CA GLY A 62 8.88 1.47 -6.72
C GLY A 62 7.60 0.89 -7.34
N ALA A 63 7.73 -0.16 -8.16
CA ALA A 63 6.67 -0.66 -9.04
C ALA A 63 5.50 -1.25 -8.25
N LEU A 64 4.31 -0.65 -8.39
CA LEU A 64 3.15 -0.97 -7.56
C LEU A 64 2.21 -1.95 -8.26
N GLU A 65 1.71 -2.94 -7.51
CA GLU A 65 0.69 -3.86 -8.02
C GLU A 65 -0.73 -3.39 -7.72
N ARG A 66 -1.64 -3.65 -8.66
CA ARG A 66 -3.07 -3.37 -8.50
C ARG A 66 -3.63 -4.09 -7.27
N GLY A 67 -4.39 -3.38 -6.44
CA GLY A 67 -5.08 -4.00 -5.29
C GLY A 67 -4.16 -4.44 -4.14
N ILE A 68 -2.87 -4.07 -4.12
CA ILE A 68 -1.94 -4.40 -3.03
C ILE A 68 -2.46 -3.97 -1.64
N LEU A 69 -3.22 -2.87 -1.58
CA LEU A 69 -3.79 -2.36 -0.32
C LEU A 69 -4.90 -3.24 0.25
N THR A 70 -5.56 -4.06 -0.57
CA THR A 70 -6.63 -4.99 -0.13
C THR A 70 -6.12 -6.01 0.89
N HIS A 71 -4.82 -6.29 0.86
CA HIS A 71 -4.14 -7.20 1.77
C HIS A 71 -3.88 -6.61 3.16
N PHE A 72 -4.05 -5.29 3.34
CA PHE A 72 -3.68 -4.58 4.57
C PHE A 72 -4.80 -3.66 5.09
N PRO A 73 -6.02 -4.20 5.36
CA PRO A 73 -7.19 -3.38 5.69
C PRO A 73 -7.10 -2.65 7.04
N MET A 74 -6.23 -3.10 7.96
CA MET A 74 -6.05 -2.53 9.30
C MET A 74 -5.03 -1.39 9.37
N MET A 75 -4.38 -1.09 8.24
CA MET A 75 -3.38 -0.04 8.13
C MET A 75 -3.96 1.34 8.45
N THR A 76 -3.19 2.13 9.19
CA THR A 76 -3.52 3.51 9.56
C THR A 76 -2.64 4.54 8.85
N LYS A 77 -1.43 4.14 8.42
CA LYS A 77 -0.45 5.00 7.76
C LYS A 77 0.08 4.32 6.50
N LEU A 78 0.04 5.06 5.40
CA LEU A 78 0.55 4.63 4.11
C LEU A 78 1.63 5.61 3.65
N SER A 79 2.80 5.11 3.27
CA SER A 79 3.82 5.91 2.60
C SER A 79 4.05 5.34 1.20
N ILE A 80 3.93 6.18 0.17
CA ILE A 80 4.21 5.79 -1.22
C ILE A 80 5.24 6.74 -1.80
N CYS A 81 6.41 6.21 -2.11
CA CYS A 81 7.53 6.97 -2.65
C CYS A 81 8.08 6.24 -3.87
N ASP A 82 8.09 6.87 -5.03
CA ASP A 82 8.69 6.29 -6.21
C ASP A 82 10.16 6.70 -6.35
N ASN A 83 11.02 5.73 -6.62
CA ASN A 83 12.43 5.98 -6.93
C ASN A 83 12.67 5.89 -8.46
N ASP A 84 11.77 5.27 -9.23
CA ASP A 84 11.91 5.01 -10.66
C ASP A 84 10.68 5.51 -11.45
N PRO A 85 10.80 6.63 -12.19
CA PRO A 85 9.67 7.24 -12.90
C PRO A 85 9.10 6.37 -14.04
N LEU A 86 9.75 5.25 -14.39
CA LEU A 86 9.30 4.32 -15.44
C LEU A 86 8.40 3.20 -14.93
N ALA A 87 8.28 3.01 -13.61
CA ALA A 87 7.79 1.75 -13.04
C ALA A 87 6.34 1.78 -12.54
N THR A 88 5.68 2.93 -12.50
CA THR A 88 4.53 3.09 -11.60
C THR A 88 3.33 3.80 -12.22
N SER A 89 2.29 3.03 -12.52
CA SER A 89 0.93 3.57 -12.54
C SER A 89 0.40 3.49 -11.12
N ILE A 90 0.59 4.55 -10.31
CA ILE A 90 -0.07 4.63 -8.99
C ILE A 90 -1.60 4.54 -9.12
N ARG A 91 -2.12 4.77 -10.34
CA ARG A 91 -3.51 4.52 -10.71
C ARG A 91 -3.91 3.05 -10.54
N ASP A 92 -2.96 2.13 -10.41
CA ASP A 92 -3.26 0.70 -10.17
C ASP A 92 -3.50 0.45 -8.67
N ILE A 93 -2.79 1.17 -7.78
CA ILE A 93 -3.11 1.16 -6.34
C ILE A 93 -4.43 1.86 -6.10
N PHE A 94 -4.55 3.06 -6.67
CA PHE A 94 -5.69 3.94 -6.46
C PHE A 94 -6.69 3.89 -7.61
N ASP A 95 -6.92 2.68 -8.12
CA ASP A 95 -7.78 2.45 -9.27
C ASP A 95 -9.24 2.62 -8.90
N ALA A 96 -9.86 3.69 -9.40
CA ALA A 96 -11.28 3.96 -9.21
C ALA A 96 -12.20 2.85 -9.76
N SER A 97 -11.70 1.97 -10.65
CA SER A 97 -12.46 0.82 -11.16
C SER A 97 -12.45 -0.40 -10.23
N GLN A 98 -11.75 -0.36 -9.10
CA GLN A 98 -11.89 -1.38 -8.06
C GLN A 98 -13.21 -1.15 -7.32
N ASP A 99 -14.14 -2.11 -7.39
CA ASP A 99 -15.29 -2.14 -6.50
C ASP A 99 -14.77 -2.01 -5.06
N VAL A 100 -15.30 -1.07 -4.28
CA VAL A 100 -14.90 -0.83 -2.88
C VAL A 100 -13.57 -0.05 -2.73
N PHE A 101 -13.03 0.55 -3.80
CA PHE A 101 -11.76 1.31 -3.80
C PHE A 101 -11.64 2.33 -2.65
N SER A 102 -12.59 3.26 -2.54
CA SER A 102 -12.60 4.30 -1.50
C SER A 102 -12.74 3.73 -0.08
N THR A 103 -13.28 2.52 0.05
CA THR A 103 -13.55 1.83 1.32
C THR A 103 -12.50 0.78 1.70
N LEU A 104 -11.50 0.51 0.85
CA LEU A 104 -10.48 -0.55 1.06
C LEU A 104 -9.73 -0.43 2.39
N THR A 105 -9.41 0.79 2.79
CA THR A 105 -8.62 1.07 4.00
C THR A 105 -9.42 1.98 4.93
N PRO A 106 -10.42 1.44 5.65
CA PRO A 106 -11.35 2.25 6.43
C PRO A 106 -10.65 2.97 7.59
N ARG A 107 -9.53 2.45 8.08
CA ARG A 107 -8.75 3.00 9.19
C ARG A 107 -7.62 3.93 8.77
N LEU A 108 -7.44 4.17 7.48
CA LEU A 108 -6.35 5.01 6.97
C LEU A 108 -6.55 6.45 7.44
N SER A 109 -5.61 6.94 8.25
CA SER A 109 -5.64 8.28 8.83
C SER A 109 -4.55 9.20 8.28
N SER A 110 -3.49 8.63 7.67
CA SER A 110 -2.40 9.43 7.10
C SER A 110 -1.82 8.78 5.84
N ILE A 111 -1.57 9.61 4.83
CA ILE A 111 -0.88 9.24 3.59
C ILE A 111 0.32 10.17 3.40
N ILE A 112 1.51 9.60 3.28
CA ILE A 112 2.72 10.29 2.84
C ILE A 112 2.94 9.92 1.38
N VAL A 113 3.06 10.93 0.52
CA VAL A 113 3.18 10.70 -0.92
C VAL A 113 4.12 11.71 -1.58
N GLN A 114 4.77 11.32 -2.67
CA GLN A 114 5.47 12.26 -3.53
C GLN A 114 4.51 13.19 -4.30
N GLU A 115 4.98 14.41 -4.57
CA GLU A 115 4.24 15.45 -5.30
C GLU A 115 3.63 14.96 -6.63
N THR A 116 4.34 14.11 -7.37
CA THR A 116 3.88 13.51 -8.64
C THR A 116 2.55 12.76 -8.53
N PHE A 117 2.19 12.31 -7.33
CA PHE A 117 0.99 11.51 -7.07
C PHE A 117 -0.10 12.26 -6.31
N GLU A 118 0.14 13.51 -5.95
CA GLU A 118 -0.75 14.31 -5.11
C GLU A 118 -2.18 14.34 -5.65
N GLU A 119 -2.35 14.55 -6.95
CA GLU A 119 -3.66 14.62 -7.59
C GLU A 119 -4.45 13.31 -7.43
N THR A 120 -3.79 12.16 -7.62
CA THR A 120 -4.43 10.84 -7.47
C THR A 120 -4.90 10.62 -6.03
N ILE A 121 -4.07 10.99 -5.05
CA ILE A 121 -4.43 10.86 -3.62
C ILE A 121 -5.56 11.84 -3.26
N ARG A 122 -5.55 13.06 -3.81
CA ARG A 122 -6.63 14.02 -3.61
C ARG A 122 -7.95 13.52 -4.19
N SER A 123 -7.95 12.87 -5.35
CA SER A 123 -9.14 12.23 -5.92
C SER A 123 -9.69 11.15 -4.99
N PHE A 124 -8.82 10.22 -4.54
CA PHE A 124 -9.21 9.19 -3.57
C PHE A 124 -9.83 9.79 -2.29
N CYS A 125 -9.24 10.85 -1.75
CA CYS A 125 -9.76 11.56 -0.58
C CYS A 125 -11.11 12.24 -0.86
N ALA A 126 -11.31 12.79 -2.06
CA ALA A 126 -12.59 13.38 -2.46
C ALA A 126 -13.69 12.32 -2.54
N ASP A 127 -13.40 11.15 -3.13
CA ASP A 127 -14.36 10.03 -3.21
C ASP A 127 -14.75 9.54 -1.82
N ARG A 128 -13.78 9.38 -0.92
CA ARG A 128 -14.03 9.04 0.49
C ARG A 128 -14.92 10.05 1.17
N LYS A 129 -14.69 11.34 0.93
CA LYS A 129 -15.51 12.42 1.48
C LYS A 129 -16.95 12.35 0.98
N MET A 130 -17.17 12.06 -0.30
CA MET A 130 -18.52 11.87 -0.87
C MET A 130 -19.26 10.69 -0.24
N LEU A 131 -18.53 9.66 0.16
CA LEU A 131 -19.05 8.48 0.85
C LEU A 131 -19.13 8.63 2.37
N TRP A 132 -18.91 9.83 2.92
CA TRP A 132 -18.91 10.10 4.37
C TRP A 132 -17.90 9.26 5.17
N LEU A 133 -16.80 8.88 4.52
CA LEU A 133 -15.70 8.14 5.15
C LEU A 133 -14.66 9.09 5.74
N ALA A 134 -13.89 8.60 6.71
CA ALA A 134 -12.75 9.33 7.26
C ALA A 134 -11.74 9.65 6.14
N VAL A 135 -11.38 10.93 6.03
CA VAL A 135 -10.40 11.41 5.04
C VAL A 135 -9.03 11.47 5.71
N PRO A 136 -8.00 10.79 5.17
CA PRO A 136 -6.67 10.81 5.76
C PRO A 136 -5.99 12.17 5.57
N GLU A 137 -5.11 12.52 6.50
CA GLU A 137 -4.18 13.64 6.34
C GLU A 137 -3.17 13.31 5.23
N ILE A 138 -2.99 14.23 4.28
CA ILE A 138 -2.04 14.07 3.17
C ILE A 138 -0.79 14.88 3.47
N LYS A 139 0.36 14.21 3.54
CA LYS A 139 1.68 14.84 3.60
C LYS A 139 2.41 14.63 2.29
N VAL A 140 2.62 15.72 1.56
CA VAL A 140 3.35 15.70 0.28
C VAL A 140 4.84 15.92 0.53
N ILE A 141 5.68 15.07 -0.05
CA ILE A 141 7.14 15.21 -0.04
C ILE A 141 7.65 15.54 -1.44
N ARG A 142 8.66 16.41 -1.52
CA ARG A 142 9.34 16.73 -2.77
C ARG A 142 10.42 15.69 -3.05
N ARG A 143 10.63 15.39 -4.34
CA ARG A 143 11.76 14.56 -4.78
C ARG A 143 13.04 15.34 -4.48
N LEU A 144 13.94 14.74 -3.69
CA LEU A 144 15.30 15.27 -3.47
C LEU A 144 16.16 15.01 -4.70
#